data_AF-A0AAE7M697-F1
#
_entry.id   AF-A0AAE7M697-F1
#
_cell.length_a   1.000
_cell.length_b   1.000
_cell.length_c   1.000
_cell.angle_alpha   90.00
_cell.angle_beta   90.00
_cell.angle_gamma   90.00
#
_symmetry.space_group_name_H-M   'P 1'
#
loop_
_entity.id
_entity.type
_entity.pdbx_description
1 polymer ?
#
loop_
_entity_poly.entity_id
_entity_poly.type
_entity_poly.pdbx_seq_one_letter_code
_entity_poly.pdbx_strand_id
1 'polypeptide(L)'
;MSPPHRQSVAQISAELGIHIVTLYNWRKTWRLQGEVVPASDKDPDGWSAADKFTVVLETAGLNATELSAYCRERGLYPEQVDRWRQAAQDANEKPVLTLKEQKELEKLRAQDQKEIKALKKELQRKEKAMAEMAALLVLRKKWEAFCSEDAEG
;
A
#
# COMPACT_ATOMS: atom_id res chain seq x y z
N MET A 1 14.64 -8.96 7.71
CA MET A 1 15.54 -9.39 8.80
C MET A 1 14.82 -9.06 10.09
N SER A 2 14.56 -10.05 10.93
CA SER A 2 13.89 -9.82 12.22
C SER A 2 14.95 -9.40 13.26
N PRO A 3 14.59 -8.51 14.21
CA PRO A 3 15.51 -8.10 15.27
C PRO A 3 15.99 -9.30 16.09
N PRO A 4 17.23 -9.26 16.61
CA PRO A 4 17.86 -10.43 17.21
C PRO A 4 17.13 -10.98 18.44
N HIS A 5 16.28 -10.20 19.12
CA HIS A 5 15.61 -10.61 20.38
C HIS A 5 14.08 -10.38 20.34
N ARG A 6 13.42 -10.69 19.21
CA ARG A 6 11.96 -10.59 19.13
C ARG A 6 11.28 -11.80 19.77
N GLN A 7 10.50 -11.59 20.83
CA GLN A 7 9.64 -12.62 21.45
C GLN A 7 8.16 -12.32 21.18
N SER A 8 7.36 -13.38 20.97
CA SER A 8 5.91 -13.23 20.79
C SER A 8 5.20 -13.06 22.13
N VAL A 9 4.03 -12.42 22.14
CA VAL A 9 3.21 -12.26 23.36
C VAL A 9 2.80 -13.63 23.94
N ALA A 10 2.61 -14.63 23.08
CA ALA A 10 2.31 -15.99 23.51
C ALA A 10 3.49 -16.63 24.26
N GLN A 11 4.72 -16.41 23.79
CA GLN A 11 5.93 -16.91 24.44
C GLN A 11 6.16 -16.23 25.80
N ILE A 12 5.97 -14.91 25.88
CA ILE A 12 6.07 -14.14 27.13
C ILE A 12 5.00 -14.61 28.14
N SER A 13 3.78 -14.90 27.67
CA SER A 13 2.71 -15.42 28.52
C SER A 13 3.05 -16.81 29.09
N ALA A 14 3.62 -17.70 28.28
CA ALA A 14 4.03 -19.03 28.72
C ALA A 14 5.22 -18.99 29.70
N GLU A 15 6.17 -18.08 29.48
CA GLU A 15 7.37 -17.95 30.31
C GLU A 15 7.07 -17.28 31.67
N LEU A 16 6.27 -16.22 31.68
CA LEU A 16 5.97 -15.44 32.89
C LEU A 16 4.69 -15.87 33.61
N GLY A 17 3.90 -16.77 33.02
CA GLY A 17 2.59 -17.18 33.56
C GLY A 17 1.53 -16.08 33.56
N ILE A 18 1.77 -14.96 32.86
CA ILE A 18 0.84 -13.83 32.78
C ILE A 18 -0.16 -14.10 31.66
N HIS A 19 -1.45 -13.92 31.92
CA HIS A 19 -2.48 -14.11 30.91
C HIS A 19 -2.29 -13.14 29.73
N ILE A 20 -2.40 -13.66 28.50
CA ILE A 20 -2.20 -12.91 27.24
C ILE A 20 -2.99 -11.59 27.21
N VAL A 21 -4.23 -11.59 27.71
CA VAL A 21 -5.10 -10.40 27.74
C VAL A 21 -4.52 -9.27 28.61
N THR A 22 -3.86 -9.61 29.72
CA THR A 22 -3.23 -8.64 30.62
C THR A 22 -2.07 -7.94 29.92
N LEU A 23 -1.24 -8.69 29.20
CA LEU A 23 -0.13 -8.16 28.41
C LEU A 23 -0.63 -7.21 27.31
N TYR A 24 -1.72 -7.57 26.62
CA TYR A 24 -2.34 -6.70 25.63
C TYR A 24 -2.93 -5.42 26.25
N ASN A 25 -3.51 -5.50 27.45
CA ASN A 25 -4.06 -4.35 28.15
C ASN A 25 -2.96 -3.36 28.58
N TRP A 26 -1.86 -3.84 29.18
CA TRP A 26 -0.73 -2.97 29.53
C TRP A 26 -0.15 -2.27 28.32
N ARG A 27 0.05 -3.01 27.22
CA ARG A 27 0.49 -2.42 25.96
C ARG A 27 -0.44 -1.33 25.45
N LYS A 28 -1.75 -1.51 25.57
CA LYS A 28 -2.74 -0.49 25.21
C LYS A 28 -2.62 0.75 26.10
N THR A 29 -2.46 0.55 27.42
CA THR A 29 -2.31 1.64 28.38
C THR A 29 -1.04 2.45 28.13
N TRP A 30 0.10 1.80 27.89
CA TRP A 30 1.36 2.47 27.60
C TRP A 30 1.30 3.30 26.31
N ARG A 31 0.60 2.83 25.28
CA ARG A 31 0.36 3.65 24.07
C ARG A 31 -0.47 4.90 24.34
N LEU A 32 -1.49 4.79 25.20
CA LEU A 32 -2.28 5.96 25.59
C LEU A 32 -1.44 6.98 26.38
N GLN A 33 -0.36 6.52 27.02
CA GLN A 33 0.60 7.36 27.72
C GLN A 33 1.70 7.94 26.81
N GLY A 34 1.69 7.61 25.51
CA GLY A 34 2.65 8.10 24.53
C GLY A 34 3.92 7.26 24.39
N GLU A 35 4.02 6.14 25.11
CA GLU A 35 5.20 5.27 25.04
C GLU A 35 5.20 4.44 23.74
N VAL A 36 6.38 4.35 23.10
CA VAL A 36 6.56 3.58 21.87
C VAL A 36 6.63 2.09 22.21
N VAL A 37 5.47 1.44 22.22
CA VAL A 37 5.39 -0.01 22.42
C VAL A 37 5.13 -0.71 21.09
N PRO A 38 6.03 -1.61 20.63
CA PRO A 38 5.93 -2.29 19.35
C PRO A 38 4.53 -2.82 19.10
N ALA A 39 3.97 -2.43 17.95
CA ALA A 39 2.53 -2.46 17.81
C ALA A 39 1.94 -3.89 17.75
N SER A 40 2.76 -4.85 17.32
CA SER A 40 2.36 -6.20 16.97
C SER A 40 3.61 -7.05 16.67
N ASP A 41 3.44 -8.37 16.51
CA ASP A 41 4.40 -9.24 15.82
C ASP A 41 4.61 -8.85 14.35
N LYS A 42 3.80 -7.90 13.82
CA LYS A 42 3.95 -7.33 12.48
C LYS A 42 5.29 -6.62 12.33
N ASP A 43 5.90 -6.79 11.16
CA ASP A 43 7.12 -6.07 10.78
C ASP A 43 6.99 -4.56 11.00
N PRO A 44 8.11 -3.83 11.19
CA PRO A 44 8.12 -2.37 11.40
C PRO A 44 7.30 -1.59 10.36
N ASP A 45 7.11 -2.14 9.15
CA ASP A 45 6.26 -1.55 8.11
C ASP A 45 4.76 -1.51 8.49
N GLY A 46 4.29 -2.42 9.36
CA GLY A 46 2.92 -2.48 9.85
C GLY A 46 2.61 -1.58 11.06
N TRP A 47 3.57 -0.73 11.49
CA TRP A 47 3.35 0.23 12.58
C TRP A 47 2.46 1.39 12.13
N SER A 48 1.75 2.01 13.08
CA SER A 48 0.90 3.16 12.77
C SER A 48 1.74 4.38 12.37
N ALA A 49 1.15 5.30 11.59
CA ALA A 49 1.85 6.53 11.19
C ALA A 49 2.26 7.38 12.41
N ALA A 50 1.44 7.38 13.47
CA ALA A 50 1.74 8.06 14.72
C ALA A 50 2.97 7.44 15.42
N ASP A 51 3.02 6.11 15.56
CA ASP A 51 4.17 5.45 16.20
C ASP A 51 5.47 5.68 15.42
N LYS A 52 5.42 5.61 14.08
CA LYS A 52 6.57 5.90 13.22
C LYS A 52 7.05 7.35 13.40
N PHE A 53 6.12 8.30 13.52
CA PHE A 53 6.44 9.70 13.76
C PHE A 53 7.07 9.92 15.14
N THR A 54 6.55 9.27 16.19
CA THR A 54 7.14 9.34 17.54
C THR A 54 8.59 8.84 17.54
N VAL A 55 8.87 7.73 16.86
CA VAL A 55 10.24 7.23 16.69
C VAL A 55 11.13 8.26 15.99
N VAL A 56 10.67 8.86 14.90
CA VAL A 56 11.45 9.89 14.18
C VAL A 56 11.71 11.11 15.07
N LEU A 57 10.76 11.48 15.93
CA LEU A 57 10.88 12.58 16.88
C LEU A 57 11.89 12.27 17.99
N GLU A 58 11.79 11.10 18.63
CA GLU A 58 12.71 10.66 19.69
C GLU A 58 14.14 10.50 19.18
N THR A 59 14.30 10.04 17.93
CA THR A 59 15.60 9.82 17.31
C THR A 59 16.21 11.06 16.65
N ALA A 60 15.50 12.19 16.61
CA ALA A 60 15.94 13.40 15.92
C ALA A 60 17.24 13.99 16.49
N GLY A 61 17.47 13.83 17.80
CA GLY A 61 18.66 14.34 18.50
C GLY A 61 19.77 13.31 18.74
N LEU A 62 19.57 12.04 18.35
CA LEU A 62 20.51 10.96 18.66
C LEU A 62 21.66 10.90 17.65
N ASN A 63 22.86 10.60 18.14
CA ASN A 63 24.00 10.28 17.27
C ASN A 63 23.87 8.87 16.67
N ALA A 64 24.75 8.49 15.72
CA ALA A 64 24.66 7.20 15.03
C ALA A 64 24.74 5.99 15.98
N THR A 65 25.54 6.10 17.06
CA THR A 65 25.69 5.04 18.06
C THR A 65 24.46 4.90 18.96
N GLU A 66 23.89 6.02 19.39
CA GLU A 66 22.67 6.08 20.19
C GLU A 66 21.46 5.64 19.37
N LEU A 67 21.37 6.05 18.11
CA LEU A 67 20.35 5.58 17.17
C LEU A 67 20.43 4.06 17.02
N SER A 68 21.63 3.51 16.86
CA SER A 68 21.83 2.07 16.75
C SER A 68 21.42 1.33 18.03
N ALA A 69 21.71 1.89 19.21
CA ALA A 69 21.28 1.33 20.50
C ALA A 69 19.75 1.37 20.65
N TYR A 70 19.15 2.54 20.41
CA TYR A 70 17.70 2.75 20.40
C TYR A 70 16.98 1.77 19.47
N CYS A 71 17.53 1.58 18.26
CA CYS A 71 17.01 0.65 17.27
C CYS A 71 17.06 -0.80 17.75
N ARG A 72 18.16 -1.22 18.39
CA ARG A 72 18.29 -2.59 18.94
C ARG A 72 17.26 -2.87 20.04
N GLU A 73 17.04 -1.92 20.94
CA GLU A 73 16.06 -2.06 22.04
C GLU A 73 14.62 -2.21 21.53
N ARG A 74 14.25 -1.44 20.49
CA ARG A 74 12.89 -1.43 19.95
C ARG A 74 12.67 -2.38 18.78
N GLY A 75 13.71 -3.11 18.37
CA GLY A 75 13.66 -4.02 17.24
C GLY A 75 13.45 -3.31 15.90
N LEU A 76 14.13 -2.18 15.73
CA LEU A 76 14.16 -1.38 14.51
C LEU A 76 15.56 -1.42 13.89
N TYR A 77 15.65 -0.99 12.63
CA TYR A 77 16.92 -0.77 11.95
C TYR A 77 17.11 0.73 11.69
N PRO A 78 18.34 1.27 11.82
CA PRO A 78 18.61 2.68 11.53
C PRO A 78 18.08 3.12 10.15
N GLU A 79 18.22 2.26 9.15
CA GLU A 79 17.75 2.52 7.78
C GLU A 79 16.22 2.68 7.70
N GLN A 80 15.46 2.06 8.61
CA GLN A 80 14.01 2.22 8.68
C GLN A 80 13.62 3.58 9.25
N VAL A 81 14.34 4.03 10.29
CA VAL A 81 14.14 5.34 10.90
C VAL A 81 14.46 6.44 9.89
N ASP A 82 15.56 6.30 9.15
CA ASP A 82 15.93 7.24 8.08
C ASP A 82 14.89 7.28 6.96
N ARG A 83 14.36 6.13 6.55
CA ARG A 83 13.25 6.07 5.57
C ARG A 83 12.01 6.79 6.07
N TRP A 84 11.65 6.64 7.35
CA TRP A 84 10.48 7.33 7.92
C TRP A 84 10.72 8.83 8.06
N ARG A 85 11.96 9.25 8.36
CA ARG A 85 12.36 10.66 8.38
C ARG A 85 12.19 11.30 7.00
N GLN A 86 12.69 10.64 5.95
CA GLN A 86 12.53 11.10 4.57
C GLN A 86 11.05 11.17 4.18
N ALA A 87 10.28 10.11 4.45
CA ALA A 87 8.85 10.11 4.15
C ALA A 87 8.08 11.24 4.87
N ALA A 88 8.47 11.60 6.10
CA ALA A 88 7.88 12.72 6.83
C ALA A 88 8.26 14.07 6.21
N GLN A 89 9.50 14.22 5.73
CA GLN A 89 9.95 15.42 5.00
C GLN A 89 9.21 15.55 3.66
N ASP A 90 9.15 14.49 2.86
CA ASP A 90 8.47 14.46 1.56
C ASP A 90 6.96 14.74 1.68
N ALA A 91 6.33 14.26 2.77
CA ALA A 91 4.93 14.52 3.05
C ALA A 91 4.66 16.00 3.36
N ASN A 92 5.61 16.68 4.00
CA ASN A 92 5.53 18.10 4.33
C ASN A 92 6.02 19.01 3.18
N GLU A 93 6.86 18.51 2.29
CA GLU A 93 7.31 19.23 1.09
C GLU A 93 6.15 19.42 0.10
N LYS A 94 5.23 18.45 0.04
CA LYS A 94 4.00 18.62 -0.73
C LYS A 94 3.17 19.71 -0.05
N PRO A 95 2.85 20.82 -0.75
CA PRO A 95 1.96 21.82 -0.17
C PRO A 95 0.65 21.13 0.19
N VAL A 96 0.25 21.26 1.45
CA VAL A 96 -1.06 20.82 1.90
C VAL A 96 -2.07 21.63 1.11
N LEU A 97 -2.62 21.01 0.05
CA LEU A 97 -3.68 21.61 -0.75
C LEU A 97 -4.74 22.11 0.21
N THR A 98 -5.11 23.36 0.08
CA THR A 98 -6.19 23.94 0.85
C THR A 98 -7.46 23.09 0.67
N LEU A 99 -8.37 23.10 1.64
CA LEU A 99 -9.63 22.35 1.54
C LEU A 99 -10.42 22.66 0.25
N LYS A 100 -10.22 23.84 -0.34
CA LYS A 100 -10.81 24.21 -1.63
C LYS A 100 -10.14 23.46 -2.79
N GLU A 101 -8.82 23.48 -2.87
CA GLU A 101 -8.05 22.79 -3.91
C GLU A 101 -8.24 21.27 -3.85
N GLN A 102 -8.38 20.69 -2.66
CA GLN A 102 -8.73 19.27 -2.51
C GLN A 102 -10.10 18.94 -3.11
N LYS A 103 -11.12 19.76 -2.83
CA LYS A 103 -12.46 19.57 -3.39
C LYS A 103 -12.48 19.76 -4.91
N GLU A 104 -11.69 20.68 -5.44
CA GLU A 104 -11.55 20.87 -6.89
C GLU A 104 -10.88 19.66 -7.54
N LEU A 105 -9.82 19.13 -6.93
CA LEU A 105 -9.14 17.91 -7.40
C LEU A 105 -10.08 16.70 -7.39
N GLU A 106 -10.90 16.54 -6.35
CA GLU A 106 -11.90 15.47 -6.28
C GLU A 106 -12.96 15.58 -7.39
N LYS A 107 -13.44 16.80 -7.66
CA LYS A 107 -14.38 17.06 -8.77
C LYS A 107 -13.76 16.73 -10.12
N LEU A 108 -12.50 17.13 -10.35
CA LEU A 108 -11.77 16.84 -11.57
C LEU A 108 -11.62 15.32 -11.75
N ARG A 109 -11.16 14.61 -10.72
CA ARG A 109 -11.06 13.15 -10.74
C ARG A 109 -12.40 12.46 -11.04
N ALA A 110 -13.50 12.99 -10.50
CA ALA A 110 -14.83 12.44 -10.77
C ALA A 110 -15.29 12.69 -12.22
N GLN A 111 -14.90 13.81 -12.83
CA GLN A 111 -15.13 14.10 -14.24
C GLN A 111 -14.29 13.16 -15.14
N ASP A 112 -12.99 13.06 -14.88
CA ASP A 112 -12.07 12.17 -15.60
C ASP A 112 -12.57 10.72 -15.57
N GLN A 113 -13.04 10.24 -14.41
CA GLN A 113 -13.59 8.89 -14.30
C GLN A 113 -14.85 8.67 -15.15
N LYS A 114 -15.70 9.69 -15.32
CA LYS A 114 -16.87 9.59 -16.18
C LYS A 114 -16.47 9.56 -17.65
N GLU A 115 -15.51 10.40 -18.05
CA GLU A 115 -14.97 10.43 -19.41
C GLU A 115 -14.30 9.11 -19.76
N ILE A 116 -13.43 8.58 -18.88
CA ILE A 116 -12.79 7.27 -19.06
C ILE A 116 -13.83 6.17 -19.24
N LYS A 117 -14.93 6.18 -18.47
CA LYS A 117 -16.01 5.19 -18.63
C LYS A 117 -16.76 5.35 -19.94
N ALA A 118 -17.01 6.58 -20.39
CA ALA A 118 -17.66 6.84 -21.67
C ALA A 118 -16.77 6.39 -22.84
N LEU A 119 -15.51 6.79 -22.83
CA LEU A 119 -14.50 6.40 -23.83
C LEU A 119 -14.32 4.89 -23.89
N LYS A 120 -14.28 4.20 -22.74
CA LYS A 120 -14.22 2.72 -22.70
C LYS A 120 -15.44 2.07 -23.35
N LYS A 121 -16.65 2.60 -23.15
CA LYS A 121 -17.86 2.06 -23.80
C LYS A 121 -17.85 2.30 -25.31
N GLU A 122 -17.41 3.46 -25.76
CA GLU A 122 -17.27 3.74 -27.18
C GLU A 122 -16.23 2.84 -27.84
N LEU A 123 -15.10 2.62 -27.17
CA LEU A 123 -14.06 1.70 -27.62
C LEU A 123 -14.64 0.29 -27.80
N GLN A 124 -15.35 -0.24 -26.79
CA GLN A 124 -15.98 -1.56 -26.87
C GLN A 124 -16.99 -1.68 -28.01
N ARG A 125 -17.78 -0.63 -28.28
CA ARG A 125 -18.73 -0.62 -29.41
C ARG A 125 -18.00 -0.67 -30.75
N LYS A 126 -16.93 0.11 -30.90
CA LYS A 126 -16.10 0.14 -32.11
C LYS A 126 -15.37 -1.18 -32.33
N GLU A 127 -14.81 -1.77 -31.29
CA GLU A 127 -14.17 -3.10 -31.33
C GLU A 127 -15.17 -4.19 -31.71
N LYS A 128 -16.40 -4.16 -31.16
CA LYS A 128 -17.45 -5.12 -31.53
C LYS A 128 -17.84 -5.00 -33.00
N ALA A 129 -18.10 -3.79 -33.49
CA ALA A 129 -18.41 -3.57 -34.91
C ALA A 129 -17.26 -4.00 -35.83
N MET A 130 -16.01 -3.74 -35.43
CA MET A 130 -14.83 -4.20 -36.15
C MET A 130 -14.70 -5.72 -36.16
N ALA A 131 -14.98 -6.38 -35.03
CA ALA A 131 -14.97 -7.84 -34.93
C ALA A 131 -16.07 -8.48 -35.77
N GLU A 132 -17.28 -7.91 -35.79
CA GLU A 132 -18.38 -8.35 -36.65
C GLU A 132 -18.01 -8.22 -38.13
N MET A 133 -17.41 -7.10 -38.52
CA MET A 133 -16.95 -6.92 -39.91
C MET A 133 -15.83 -7.90 -40.28
N ALA A 134 -14.86 -8.12 -39.39
CA ALA A 134 -13.81 -9.11 -39.59
C ALA A 134 -14.39 -10.53 -39.74
N ALA A 135 -15.39 -10.90 -38.93
CA ALA A 135 -16.07 -12.18 -39.03
C ALA A 135 -16.80 -12.35 -40.38
N LEU A 136 -17.50 -11.32 -40.86
CA LEU A 136 -18.15 -11.33 -42.17
C LEU A 136 -17.14 -11.48 -43.32
N LEU A 137 -15.99 -10.79 -43.25
CA LEU A 137 -14.91 -10.93 -44.24
C LEU A 137 -14.33 -12.35 -44.25
N VAL A 138 -14.12 -12.95 -43.07
CA VAL A 138 -13.64 -14.33 -42.95
C VAL A 138 -14.66 -15.33 -43.51
N LEU A 139 -15.95 -15.16 -43.19
CA LEU A 139 -17.01 -16.02 -43.72
C LEU A 139 -17.11 -15.93 -45.24
N ARG A 140 -17.08 -14.72 -45.79
CA ARG A 140 -17.07 -14.49 -47.24
C ARG A 140 -15.89 -15.19 -47.91
N LYS A 141 -14.68 -15.05 -47.37
CA LYS A 141 -13.49 -15.71 -47.91
C LYS A 141 -13.59 -17.24 -47.86
N LYS A 142 -14.14 -17.81 -46.78
CA LYS A 142 -14.38 -19.26 -46.67
C LYS A 142 -15.40 -19.76 -47.69
N TRP A 143 -16.46 -18.98 -47.92
CA TRP A 143 -17.46 -19.30 -48.93
C TRP A 143 -16.88 -19.27 -50.34
N GLU A 144 -16.13 -18.21 -50.68
CA GLU A 144 -15.44 -18.10 -51.97
C GLU A 144 -14.47 -19.28 -52.20
N ALA A 145 -13.73 -19.70 -51.16
CA ALA A 145 -12.85 -20.87 -51.23
C ALA A 145 -13.62 -22.18 -51.48
N PHE A 146 -14.74 -22.40 -50.77
CA PHE A 146 -15.59 -23.58 -50.97
C PHE A 146 -16.13 -23.65 -52.41
N CYS A 147 -16.67 -22.53 -52.92
CA CYS A 147 -17.18 -22.47 -54.29
C CYS A 147 -16.10 -22.64 -55.37
N SER A 148 -14.84 -22.27 -55.10
CA SER A 148 -13.73 -22.54 -56.03
C SER A 148 -13.26 -23.99 -56.01
N GLU A 149 -13.33 -24.68 -54.87
CA GLU A 149 -12.98 -26.10 -54.77
C GLU A 149 -13.99 -26.99 -55.52
N ASP A 150 -15.28 -26.64 -55.50
CA ASP A 150 -16.35 -27.33 -56.25
C ASP A 150 -16.25 -27.16 -57.78
N ALA A 151 -15.51 -26.14 -58.26
CA ALA A 151 -15.36 -25.84 -59.68
C ALA A 151 -14.12 -26.48 -60.33
N GLU A 152 -13.17 -26.98 -59.53
CA GLU A 152 -11.93 -27.62 -60.00
C GLU A 152 -11.91 -29.16 -59.83
N GLY A 153 -13.01 -29.77 -59.36
CA GLY A 153 -13.21 -31.22 -59.28
C GLY A 153 -14.10 -31.79 -60.38
#